data_AF-A0A4Z0BG79-F1
#
_entry.id   AF-A0A4Z0BG79-F1
#
_cell.length_a   1.000
_cell.length_b   1.000
_cell.length_c   1.000
_cell.angle_alpha   90.00
_cell.angle_beta   90.00
_cell.angle_gamma   90.00
#
_symmetry.space_group_name_H-M   'P 1'
#
loop_
_entity.id
_entity.type
_entity.pdbx_description
1 polymer ?
#
loop_
_entity_poly.entity_id
_entity_poly.type
_entity_poly.pdbx_seq_one_letter_code
_entity_poly.pdbx_strand_id
1 'polypeptide(L)'
;MGAISVRFDNSEQGQNLLRRYVQEYYAVRGRSCFPFAETKNEEWEWYYFHYLIDRRTVMRVFLGTDRGILLLGIELGIGPAYFAPEQFQGSSAGFTSEPSEAGVVQNLAALDRYLSETK
;
A
#
# COMPACT_ATOMS: atom_id res chain seq x y z
N MET A 1 16.78 3.09 23.25
CA MET A 1 15.98 4.14 22.58
C MET A 1 14.83 3.43 21.90
N GLY A 2 13.60 3.57 22.41
CA GLY A 2 12.45 2.92 21.81
C GLY A 2 12.20 3.53 20.42
N ALA A 3 12.11 2.69 19.39
CA ALA A 3 11.70 3.14 18.08
C ALA A 3 10.31 3.75 18.22
N ILE A 4 10.17 5.05 17.94
CA ILE A 4 8.86 5.68 17.80
C ILE A 4 8.24 5.03 16.55
N SER A 5 7.29 4.13 16.76
CA SER A 5 6.53 3.54 15.65
C SER A 5 5.73 4.66 15.00
N VAL A 6 6.08 5.00 13.76
CA VAL A 6 5.35 5.97 12.96
C VAL A 6 4.01 5.36 12.58
N ARG A 7 2.92 6.04 12.95
CA ARG A 7 1.56 5.73 12.50
C ARG A 7 1.10 6.76 11.48
N PHE A 8 0.40 6.29 10.46
CA PHE A 8 -0.23 7.14 9.45
C PHE A 8 -1.59 7.61 9.94
N ASP A 9 -2.09 8.68 9.34
CA ASP A 9 -3.44 9.20 9.55
C ASP A 9 -3.95 9.84 8.24
N ASN A 10 -5.23 10.20 8.23
CA ASN A 10 -5.86 10.84 7.08
C ASN A 10 -5.45 12.32 6.89
N SER A 11 -4.55 12.87 7.70
CA SER A 11 -4.03 14.23 7.47
C SER A 11 -3.14 14.26 6.23
N GLU A 12 -2.97 15.44 5.65
CA GLU A 12 -2.04 15.63 4.54
C GLU A 12 -0.61 15.18 4.90
N GLN A 13 -0.19 15.38 6.16
CA GLN A 13 1.11 14.94 6.64
C GLN A 13 1.21 13.41 6.70
N GLY A 14 0.18 12.73 7.21
CA GLY A 14 0.12 11.27 7.24
C GLY A 14 0.14 10.65 5.84
N GLN A 15 -0.61 11.24 4.91
CA GLN A 15 -0.63 10.84 3.50
C GLN A 15 0.74 11.06 2.81
N ASN A 16 1.37 12.23 3.04
CA ASN A 16 2.71 12.53 2.53
C ASN A 16 3.74 11.52 3.04
N LEU A 17 3.65 11.16 4.31
CA LEU A 17 4.53 10.19 4.94
C LEU A 17 4.34 8.81 4.31
N LEU A 18 3.10 8.35 4.15
CA LEU A 18 2.79 7.09 3.48
C LEU A 18 3.37 7.05 2.06
N ARG A 19 3.13 8.10 1.26
CA ARG A 19 3.68 8.20 -0.11
C ARG A 19 5.20 8.07 -0.13
N ARG A 20 5.87 8.74 0.81
CA ARG A 20 7.32 8.71 0.95
C ARG A 20 7.82 7.29 1.29
N TYR A 21 7.23 6.62 2.27
CA TYR A 21 7.63 5.26 2.67
C TYR A 21 7.50 4.25 1.53
N VAL A 22 6.42 4.32 0.74
CA VAL A 22 6.21 3.44 -0.42
C VAL A 22 7.31 3.65 -1.47
N GLN A 23 7.63 4.91 -1.77
CA GLN A 23 8.67 5.23 -2.76
C GLN A 23 10.07 4.85 -2.26
N GLU A 24 10.40 5.17 -1.00
CA GLU A 24 11.68 4.83 -0.37
C GLU A 24 11.88 3.32 -0.31
N TYR A 25 10.85 2.54 0.03
CA TYR A 25 10.91 1.07 0.06
C TYR A 25 11.43 0.49 -1.26
N TYR A 26 10.93 0.96 -2.40
CA TYR A 26 11.36 0.49 -3.72
C TYR A 26 12.69 1.11 -4.16
N ALA A 27 12.93 2.39 -3.84
CA ALA A 27 14.16 3.09 -4.20
C ALA A 27 15.41 2.45 -3.58
N VAL A 28 15.38 2.12 -2.27
CA VAL A 28 16.53 1.49 -1.59
C VAL A 28 16.81 0.07 -2.09
N ARG A 29 15.85 -0.55 -2.77
CA ARG A 29 15.96 -1.87 -3.42
C ARG A 29 16.33 -1.78 -4.90
N GLY A 30 16.60 -0.58 -5.43
CA GLY A 30 16.91 -0.36 -6.84
C GLY A 30 15.77 -0.69 -7.80
N ARG A 31 14.52 -0.66 -7.32
CA ARG A 31 13.33 -0.98 -8.12
C ARG A 31 12.59 0.30 -8.53
N SER A 32 11.92 0.24 -9.67
CA SER A 32 11.06 1.32 -10.14
C SER A 32 9.73 1.35 -9.37
N CYS A 33 9.33 2.54 -8.95
CA CYS A 33 8.03 2.84 -8.36
C CYS A 33 7.63 4.24 -8.83
N PHE A 34 6.69 4.32 -9.77
CA PHE A 34 6.23 5.59 -10.33
C PHE A 34 4.81 5.90 -9.86
N PRO A 35 4.61 6.93 -9.02
CA PRO A 35 3.27 7.39 -8.67
C PRO A 35 2.62 8.04 -9.90
N PHE A 36 1.38 7.68 -10.23
CA PHE A 36 0.71 8.20 -11.43
C PHE A 36 -0.72 8.70 -11.21
N ALA A 37 -1.37 8.33 -10.11
CA ALA A 37 -2.69 8.84 -9.77
C ALA A 37 -2.92 8.85 -8.26
N GLU A 38 -3.79 9.75 -7.83
CA GLU A 38 -4.34 9.81 -6.49
C GLU A 38 -5.85 9.99 -6.61
N THR A 39 -6.61 9.15 -5.93
CA THR A 39 -8.08 9.24 -5.91
C THR A 39 -8.57 9.21 -4.47
N LYS A 40 -9.71 9.87 -4.23
CA LYS A 40 -10.36 9.92 -2.93
C LYS A 40 -11.81 9.49 -3.06
N ASN A 41 -12.28 8.67 -2.13
CA ASN A 41 -13.69 8.51 -1.87
C ASN A 41 -14.09 9.50 -0.76
N GLU A 42 -14.82 10.56 -1.12
CA GLU A 42 -15.21 11.61 -0.18
C GLU A 42 -16.24 11.14 0.86
N GLU A 43 -17.10 10.19 0.49
CA GLU A 43 -18.16 9.69 1.39
C GLU A 43 -17.58 8.89 2.56
N TRP A 44 -16.47 8.19 2.32
CA TRP A 44 -15.89 7.26 3.29
C TRP A 44 -14.51 7.68 3.80
N GLU A 45 -13.99 8.82 3.32
CA GLU A 45 -12.62 9.30 3.59
C GLU A 45 -11.53 8.27 3.28
N TRP A 46 -11.67 7.56 2.16
CA TRP A 46 -10.63 6.65 1.67
C TRP A 46 -9.75 7.36 0.64
N TYR A 47 -8.45 7.32 0.88
CA TYR A 47 -7.41 7.83 0.01
C TYR A 47 -6.74 6.67 -0.69
N TYR A 48 -6.54 6.78 -2.00
CA TYR A 48 -5.96 5.76 -2.84
C TYR A 48 -4.78 6.34 -3.63
N PHE A 49 -3.60 5.77 -3.44
CA PHE A 49 -2.36 6.16 -4.10
C PHE A 49 -1.95 5.09 -5.09
N HIS A 50 -1.81 5.45 -6.36
CA HIS A 50 -1.60 4.51 -7.45
C HIS A 50 -0.17 4.57 -7.96
N TYR A 51 0.47 3.40 -8.09
CA TYR A 51 1.86 3.25 -8.44
C TYR A 51 2.02 2.24 -9.58
N LEU A 52 2.92 2.55 -10.52
CA LEU A 52 3.44 1.59 -11.49
C LEU A 52 4.77 1.04 -10.95
N ILE A 53 4.76 -0.22 -10.53
CA ILE A 53 5.94 -0.97 -10.11
C ILE A 53 6.38 -1.86 -11.29
N ASP A 54 7.70 -2.00 -11.51
CA ASP A 54 8.31 -2.83 -12.56
C ASP A 54 7.82 -2.63 -14.03
N ARG A 55 7.31 -1.44 -14.36
CA ARG A 55 6.79 -1.02 -15.69
C ARG A 55 5.56 -1.77 -16.20
N ARG A 56 5.07 -2.79 -15.50
CA ARG A 56 3.91 -3.59 -15.92
C ARG A 56 2.89 -3.82 -14.80
N THR A 57 3.30 -3.68 -13.56
CA THR A 57 2.45 -4.00 -12.41
C THR A 57 1.90 -2.72 -11.82
N VAL A 58 0.58 -2.64 -11.71
CA VAL A 58 -0.08 -1.52 -11.04
C VAL A 58 -0.39 -1.93 -9.61
N MET A 59 -0.06 -1.07 -8.66
CA MET A 59 -0.35 -1.23 -7.25
C MET A 59 -1.15 -0.02 -6.77
N ARG A 60 -2.14 -0.26 -5.91
CA ARG A 60 -2.85 0.78 -5.17
C ARG A 60 -2.58 0.58 -3.69
N VAL A 61 -2.14 1.63 -3.01
CA VAL A 61 -2.04 1.65 -1.55
C VAL A 61 -3.16 2.55 -1.07
N PHE A 62 -3.94 2.09 -0.09
CA PHE A 62 -5.05 2.86 0.44
C PHE A 62 -4.87 3.16 1.93
N LEU A 63 -5.46 4.28 2.34
CA LEU A 63 -5.57 4.71 3.72
C LEU A 63 -6.99 5.26 3.93
N GLY A 64 -7.73 4.72 4.89
CA GLY A 64 -9.11 5.13 5.11
C GLY A 64 -9.62 4.69 6.48
N THR A 65 -10.81 5.15 6.83
CA THR A 65 -11.42 4.83 8.13
C THR A 65 -12.66 3.97 7.93
N ASP A 66 -12.76 2.86 8.66
CA ASP A 66 -13.98 2.05 8.80
C ASP A 66 -14.41 2.01 10.26
N ARG A 67 -15.64 2.44 10.56
CA ARG A 67 -16.22 2.49 11.93
C ARG A 67 -15.29 3.12 12.98
N GLY A 68 -14.54 4.16 12.60
CA GLY A 68 -13.60 4.86 13.47
C GLY A 68 -12.23 4.18 13.63
N ILE A 69 -11.98 3.10 12.89
CA ILE A 69 -10.70 2.39 12.85
C ILE A 69 -10.00 2.79 11.56
N LEU A 70 -8.79 3.35 11.69
CA LEU A 70 -7.94 3.64 10.54
C LEU A 70 -7.35 2.34 9.99
N LEU A 71 -7.45 2.16 8.69
CA LEU A 71 -7.02 0.98 7.95
C LEU A 71 -6.09 1.39 6.82
N LEU A 72 -5.07 0.56 6.61
CA LEU A 72 -4.16 0.64 5.49
C LEU A 72 -4.15 -0.67 4.74
N GLY A 73 -3.96 -0.64 3.43
CA GLY A 73 -3.78 -1.87 2.67
C GLY A 73 -3.30 -1.63 1.27
N ILE A 74 -3.22 -2.72 0.53
CA ILE A 74 -2.59 -2.78 -0.79
C ILE A 74 -3.43 -3.65 -1.72
N GLU A 75 -3.59 -3.21 -2.96
CA GLU A 75 -4.33 -3.93 -3.99
C GLU A 75 -3.52 -3.95 -5.28
N LEU A 76 -3.70 -5.00 -6.06
CA LEU A 76 -3.06 -5.15 -7.36
C LEU A 76 -4.02 -4.76 -8.49
N GLY A 77 -3.59 -3.89 -9.39
CA GLY A 77 -4.34 -3.52 -10.57
C GLY A 77 -4.12 -4.52 -11.71
N ILE A 78 -5.19 -5.18 -12.16
CA ILE A 78 -5.19 -6.07 -13.34
C ILE A 78 -6.31 -5.59 -14.28
N GLY A 79 -5.91 -5.00 -15.40
CA GLY A 79 -6.86 -4.36 -16.33
C GLY A 79 -7.59 -3.19 -15.65
N PRO A 80 -8.94 -3.12 -15.73
CA PRO A 80 -9.72 -2.04 -15.11
C PRO A 80 -10.01 -2.26 -13.61
N ALA A 81 -9.60 -3.39 -13.03
CA ALA A 81 -9.98 -3.80 -11.69
C ALA A 81 -8.78 -3.84 -10.74
N TYR A 82 -9.08 -3.63 -9.45
CA TYR A 82 -8.13 -3.78 -8.35
C TYR A 82 -8.54 -4.98 -7.50
N PHE A 83 -7.55 -5.78 -7.09
CA PHE A 83 -7.75 -7.01 -6.34
C PHE A 83 -7.05 -6.88 -4.99
N ALA A 84 -7.80 -7.08 -3.92
CA ALA A 84 -7.31 -7.11 -2.55
C ALA A 84 -6.61 -8.44 -2.23
N PRO A 85 -5.79 -8.50 -1.16
CA PRO A 85 -5.02 -9.70 -0.83
C PRO A 85 -5.88 -10.96 -0.65
N GLU A 86 -7.12 -10.84 -0.20
CA GLU A 86 -8.08 -11.94 -0.05
C GLU A 86 -8.45 -12.59 -1.40
N GLN A 87 -8.20 -11.88 -2.50
CA GLN A 87 -8.48 -12.31 -3.86
C GLN A 87 -7.25 -12.88 -4.56
N PHE A 88 -6.07 -12.88 -3.92
CA PHE A 88 -4.85 -13.45 -4.49
C PHE A 88 -4.92 -14.98 -4.48
N GLN A 89 -4.41 -15.60 -5.56
CA GLN A 89 -4.29 -17.07 -5.60
C GLN A 89 -3.09 -17.49 -4.76
N GLY A 90 -3.33 -18.22 -3.67
CA GLY A 90 -2.32 -18.45 -2.64
C GLY A 90 -2.54 -17.50 -1.46
N SER A 91 -2.18 -17.96 -0.27
CA SER A 91 -2.61 -17.36 1.00
C SER A 91 -2.41 -15.85 1.07
N SER A 92 -3.42 -15.12 1.54
CA SER A 92 -3.32 -13.71 1.98
C SER A 92 -2.45 -13.54 3.25
N ALA A 93 -1.83 -14.63 3.72
CA ALA A 93 -0.93 -14.63 4.85
C ALA A 93 0.22 -13.63 4.64
N GLY A 94 0.38 -12.74 5.61
CA GLY A 94 1.45 -11.75 5.63
C GLY A 94 0.99 -10.35 5.24
N PHE A 95 -0.21 -10.17 4.69
CA PHE A 95 -0.80 -8.83 4.60
C PHE A 95 -1.43 -8.42 5.93
N THR A 96 -1.49 -7.11 6.18
CA THR A 96 -2.03 -6.51 7.41
C THR A 96 -2.82 -5.25 7.09
N SER A 97 -3.80 -4.93 7.92
CA SER A 97 -4.56 -3.68 7.84
C SER A 97 -3.95 -2.54 8.66
N GLU A 98 -2.79 -2.76 9.27
CA GLU A 98 -2.20 -1.83 10.24
C GLU A 98 -1.68 -0.54 9.57
N PRO A 99 -2.15 0.65 9.98
CA PRO A 99 -1.71 1.94 9.43
C PRO A 99 -0.42 2.42 10.11
N SER A 100 0.64 1.63 10.01
CA SER A 100 1.97 1.95 10.54
C SER A 100 3.07 1.71 9.52
N GLU A 101 4.25 2.28 9.75
CA GLU A 101 5.44 2.01 8.93
C GLU A 101 5.67 0.49 8.77
N ALA A 102 5.59 -0.25 9.88
CA ALA A 102 5.77 -1.70 9.87
C ALA A 102 4.72 -2.37 9.00
N GLY A 103 3.45 -1.92 9.07
CA GLY A 103 2.36 -2.42 8.24
C GLY A 103 2.59 -2.17 6.75
N VAL A 104 3.06 -0.98 6.37
CA VAL A 104 3.41 -0.65 4.97
C VAL A 104 4.53 -1.55 4.47
N VAL A 105 5.64 -1.65 5.22
CA VAL A 105 6.79 -2.48 4.83
C VAL A 105 6.39 -3.95 4.72
N GLN A 106 5.57 -4.45 5.65
CA GLN A 106 5.05 -5.80 5.64
C GLN A 106 4.19 -6.07 4.39
N ASN A 107 3.24 -5.18 4.08
CA ASN A 107 2.37 -5.29 2.92
C ASN A 107 3.16 -5.26 1.60
N LEU A 108 4.14 -4.36 1.48
CA LEU A 108 5.01 -4.28 0.30
C LEU A 108 5.90 -5.52 0.14
N ALA A 109 6.43 -6.05 1.25
CA ALA A 109 7.22 -7.29 1.24
C ALA A 109 6.37 -8.52 0.89
N ALA A 110 5.13 -8.59 1.38
CA ALA A 110 4.19 -9.64 1.03
C ALA A 110 3.80 -9.57 -0.46
N LEU A 111 3.56 -8.36 -0.99
CA LEU A 111 3.28 -8.16 -2.41
C LEU A 111 4.47 -8.58 -3.29
N ASP A 112 5.69 -8.18 -2.92
CA ASP A 112 6.90 -8.55 -3.65
C ASP A 112 7.10 -10.07 -3.70
N ARG A 113 6.84 -10.76 -2.58
CA ARG A 113 6.88 -12.22 -2.51
C ARG A 113 5.85 -12.84 -3.43
N TYR A 114 4.59 -12.42 -3.33
CA TYR A 114 3.50 -12.89 -4.19
C TYR A 114 3.87 -12.76 -5.67
N LEU A 115 4.33 -11.57 -6.09
CA LEU A 115 4.76 -11.31 -7.46
C LEU A 115 5.95 -12.16 -7.91
N SER A 116 6.82 -12.61 -7.00
CA SER A 116 7.94 -13.49 -7.34
C SER A 116 7.54 -14.96 -7.50
N GLU A 117 6.45 -15.38 -6.83
CA GLU A 117 5.93 -16.75 -6.87
C GLU A 117 4.96 -16.97 -8.04
N THR A 118 4.30 -15.91 -8.51
CA THR A 118 3.34 -15.95 -9.63
C THR A 118 3.93 -15.62 -11.01
N LYS A 119 5.24 -15.34 -11.10
CA LYS A 119 5.95 -15.09 -12.38
C LYS A 119 6.54 -16.39 -12.92
#